data_AF-A0A6H0T6X2-F1
#
_entry.id   AF-A0A6H0T6X2-F1
#
_cell.length_a   1.000
_cell.length_b   1.000
_cell.length_c   1.000
_cell.angle_alpha   90.00
_cell.angle_beta   90.00
_cell.angle_gamma   90.00
#
_symmetry.space_group_name_H-M   'P 1'
#
loop_
_entity.id
_entity.type
_entity.pdbx_description
1 polymer ?
#
loop_
_entity_poly.entity_id
_entity_poly.type
_entity_poly.pdbx_seq_one_letter_code
_entity_poly.pdbx_strand_id
1 'polypeptide(L)'
;MKKLSLVALTVAAVALSACSTTNTTNQGDAALQQQAVLGVNWVQQSGEYQALAYQAFNVAKVSFDQAKVKKGKKKAVVVDLDETMVDNSAYAGWQIQNNKPFDGKDWTRWVEARQTQAIAGAVEFNNYVNSHGGKVFYVSNRKDEGEKAGTLDDLKKLGFKGADEASLYLKKDKSNKTPRFSEIEAQGYEIVLFVGDNLNDFGDATYRKSNKERKAFVDQNSKLFGKKFIVLPNPNYGDWEGGLAKDYYKGDAQSRVKIRLDAIKAWDGK
;
A
#
# COMPACT_ATOMS: atom_id res chain seq x y z
N MET A 1 69.15 -31.29 16.74
CA MET A 1 68.58 -30.01 17.22
C MET A 1 67.61 -29.48 16.16
N LYS A 2 66.35 -29.31 16.59
CA LYS A 2 65.18 -28.60 16.02
C LYS A 2 65.09 -28.33 14.50
N LYS A 3 64.14 -29.02 13.85
CA LYS A 3 63.51 -28.66 12.56
C LYS A 3 62.65 -27.41 12.74
N LEU A 4 62.78 -26.42 11.85
CA LEU A 4 61.98 -25.19 11.85
C LEU A 4 61.02 -25.17 10.65
N SER A 5 59.77 -24.83 10.97
CA SER A 5 58.79 -24.07 10.17
C SER A 5 58.33 -24.58 8.81
N LEU A 6 57.11 -25.12 8.78
CA LEU A 6 56.19 -24.94 7.65
C LEU A 6 54.74 -24.88 8.16
N VAL A 7 54.29 -23.71 8.60
CA VAL A 7 52.86 -23.39 8.78
C VAL A 7 52.65 -21.97 8.26
N ALA A 8 51.49 -21.77 7.64
CA ALA A 8 50.84 -20.52 7.27
C ALA A 8 50.94 -20.13 5.78
N LEU A 9 50.13 -20.77 4.94
CA LEU A 9 49.69 -20.13 3.69
C LEU A 9 48.31 -20.60 3.23
N THR A 10 47.28 -20.51 4.06
CA THR A 10 45.88 -20.80 3.66
C THR A 10 44.83 -20.02 4.47
N VAL A 11 45.01 -18.69 4.67
CA VAL A 11 43.95 -17.85 5.29
C VAL A 11 43.67 -16.54 4.52
N ALA A 12 44.17 -16.36 3.30
CA ALA A 12 43.98 -15.11 2.54
C ALA A 12 42.78 -15.11 1.56
N ALA A 13 42.15 -16.25 1.28
CA ALA A 13 41.13 -16.35 0.21
C ALA A 13 39.68 -16.07 0.66
N VAL A 14 39.39 -15.97 1.96
CA VAL A 14 38.00 -15.82 2.46
C VAL A 14 37.58 -14.34 2.64
N ALA A 15 38.53 -13.40 2.66
CA ALA A 15 38.24 -11.99 2.92
C ALA A 15 37.77 -11.19 1.68
N LEU A 16 37.98 -11.70 0.46
CA LEU A 16 37.66 -10.96 -0.79
C LEU A 16 36.20 -11.14 -1.26
N SER A 17 35.50 -12.18 -0.80
CA SER A 17 34.12 -12.44 -1.22
C SER A 17 33.06 -11.64 -0.46
N ALA A 18 33.44 -11.00 0.66
CA ALA A 18 32.52 -10.20 1.47
C ALA A 18 32.35 -8.75 0.97
N CYS A 19 33.29 -8.25 0.15
CA CYS A 19 33.22 -6.90 -0.42
C CYS A 19 32.48 -6.82 -1.75
N SER A 20 32.28 -7.94 -2.46
CA SER A 20 31.52 -7.94 -3.72
C SER A 20 30.01 -7.96 -3.49
N THR A 21 29.55 -8.62 -2.41
CA THR A 21 28.13 -8.78 -2.09
C THR A 21 27.44 -7.50 -1.59
N THR A 22 28.17 -6.62 -0.90
CA THR A 22 27.64 -5.32 -0.44
C THR A 22 27.45 -4.32 -1.59
N ASN A 23 28.35 -4.35 -2.59
CA ASN A 23 28.25 -3.48 -3.76
C ASN A 23 27.08 -3.87 -4.68
N THR A 24 26.81 -5.16 -4.85
CA THR A 24 25.68 -5.61 -5.66
C THR A 24 24.35 -5.22 -5.01
N THR A 25 24.09 -5.56 -3.74
CA THR A 25 22.79 -5.26 -3.10
C THR A 25 22.42 -3.78 -3.18
N ASN A 26 23.39 -2.88 -2.96
CA ASN A 26 23.18 -1.43 -3.06
C ASN A 26 22.82 -0.96 -4.48
N GLN A 27 23.42 -1.56 -5.53
CA GLN A 27 23.05 -1.27 -6.92
C GLN A 27 21.64 -1.78 -7.27
N GLY A 28 21.26 -2.96 -6.77
CA GLY A 28 19.93 -3.52 -6.99
C GLY A 28 18.83 -2.67 -6.35
N ASP A 29 19.04 -2.24 -5.10
CA ASP A 29 18.10 -1.37 -4.40
C ASP A 29 17.99 0.00 -5.09
N ALA A 30 19.11 0.60 -5.50
CA ALA A 30 19.11 1.83 -6.29
C ALA A 30 18.30 1.66 -7.59
N ALA A 31 18.50 0.57 -8.34
CA ALA A 31 17.74 0.29 -9.56
C ALA A 31 16.23 0.13 -9.29
N LEU A 32 15.84 -0.56 -8.21
CA LEU A 32 14.44 -0.71 -7.83
C LEU A 32 13.79 0.64 -7.50
N GLN A 33 14.51 1.52 -6.79
CA GLN A 33 14.00 2.84 -6.46
C GLN A 33 13.93 3.76 -7.67
N GLN A 34 14.94 3.74 -8.55
CA GLN A 34 14.92 4.52 -9.79
C GLN A 34 13.76 4.14 -10.72
N GLN A 35 13.35 2.86 -10.75
CA GLN A 35 12.18 2.41 -11.50
C GLN A 35 10.85 3.00 -10.99
N ALA A 36 10.80 3.56 -9.79
CA ALA A 36 9.59 4.19 -9.23
C ALA A 36 9.46 5.69 -9.56
N VAL A 37 10.55 6.34 -9.99
CA VAL A 37 10.65 7.82 -10.10
C VAL A 37 9.51 8.43 -10.90
N LEU A 38 9.24 7.93 -12.11
CA LEU A 38 8.22 8.53 -12.96
C LEU A 38 6.80 8.33 -12.39
N GLY A 39 6.54 7.17 -11.75
CA GLY A 39 5.28 6.91 -11.07
C GLY A 39 5.07 7.84 -9.86
N VAL A 40 6.12 8.05 -9.05
CA VAL A 40 6.09 8.99 -7.93
C VAL A 40 5.96 10.43 -8.41
N ASN A 41 6.62 10.84 -9.49
CA ASN A 41 6.43 12.17 -10.09
C ASN A 41 4.99 12.35 -10.57
N TRP A 42 4.41 11.34 -11.22
CA TRP A 42 3.01 11.41 -11.64
C TRP A 42 2.07 11.58 -10.45
N VAL A 43 2.28 10.88 -9.34
CA VAL A 43 1.49 11.07 -8.11
C VAL A 43 1.67 12.48 -7.52
N GLN A 44 2.92 12.93 -7.37
CA GLN A 44 3.23 14.18 -6.64
C GLN A 44 3.01 15.46 -7.45
N GLN A 45 3.10 15.39 -8.78
CA GLN A 45 3.20 16.59 -9.62
C GLN A 45 2.07 16.70 -10.64
N SER A 46 1.40 15.61 -11.01
CA SER A 46 0.42 15.64 -12.09
C SER A 46 -0.94 16.11 -11.62
N GLY A 47 -1.59 16.94 -12.44
CA GLY A 47 -3.01 17.25 -12.25
C GLY A 47 -3.90 16.03 -12.49
N GLU A 48 -3.44 15.07 -13.30
CA GLU A 48 -4.16 13.84 -13.64
C GLU A 48 -4.37 12.92 -12.43
N TYR A 49 -3.35 12.76 -11.57
CA TYR A 49 -3.48 12.03 -10.32
C TYR A 49 -4.55 12.66 -9.43
N GLN A 50 -4.45 13.98 -9.23
CA GLN A 50 -5.42 14.73 -8.43
C GLN A 50 -6.84 14.63 -9.02
N ALA A 51 -6.98 14.70 -10.35
CA ALA A 51 -8.26 14.54 -11.03
C ALA A 51 -8.85 13.13 -10.84
N LEU A 52 -8.02 12.08 -10.88
CA LEU A 52 -8.47 10.71 -10.61
C LEU A 52 -8.89 10.50 -9.16
N ALA A 53 -8.18 11.12 -8.20
CA ALA A 53 -8.58 11.10 -6.80
C ALA A 53 -9.96 11.77 -6.60
N TYR A 54 -10.16 12.97 -7.15
CA TYR A 54 -11.48 13.61 -7.12
C TYR A 54 -12.54 12.79 -7.82
N GLN A 55 -12.25 12.21 -8.99
CA GLN A 55 -13.19 11.35 -9.70
C GLN A 55 -13.63 10.17 -8.83
N ALA A 56 -12.69 9.50 -8.16
CA ALA A 56 -12.98 8.40 -7.27
C ALA A 56 -13.91 8.81 -6.12
N PHE A 57 -13.61 9.92 -5.43
CA PHE A 57 -14.42 10.39 -4.31
C PHE A 57 -15.78 10.97 -4.73
N ASN A 58 -15.86 11.61 -5.89
CA ASN A 58 -17.13 12.07 -6.47
C ASN A 58 -18.06 10.88 -6.76
N VAL A 59 -17.52 9.82 -7.37
CA VAL A 59 -18.28 8.59 -7.64
C VAL A 59 -18.61 7.84 -6.34
N ALA A 60 -17.71 7.84 -5.36
CA ALA A 60 -17.96 7.26 -4.04
C ALA A 60 -19.12 7.97 -3.34
N LYS A 61 -19.17 9.30 -3.38
CA LYS A 61 -20.28 10.09 -2.83
C LYS A 61 -21.61 9.71 -3.48
N VAL A 62 -21.67 9.68 -4.81
CA VAL A 62 -22.88 9.28 -5.56
C VAL A 62 -23.32 7.86 -5.17
N SER A 63 -22.37 6.93 -5.09
CA SER A 63 -22.65 5.55 -4.73
C SER A 63 -23.14 5.41 -3.29
N PHE A 64 -22.56 6.17 -2.35
CA PHE A 64 -22.99 6.22 -0.96
C PHE A 64 -24.42 6.76 -0.81
N ASP A 65 -24.74 7.84 -1.52
CA ASP A 65 -26.07 8.47 -1.52
C ASP A 65 -27.14 7.48 -2.04
N GLN A 66 -26.81 6.70 -3.08
CA GLN A 66 -27.70 5.71 -3.67
C GLN A 66 -27.82 4.41 -2.87
N ALA A 67 -26.80 4.07 -2.08
CA ALA A 67 -26.79 2.81 -1.35
C ALA A 67 -27.93 2.74 -0.33
N LYS A 68 -28.58 1.58 -0.26
CA LYS A 68 -29.57 1.26 0.77
C LYS A 68 -29.04 0.11 1.60
N VAL A 69 -29.36 0.12 2.89
CA VAL A 69 -29.02 -0.97 3.80
C VAL A 69 -30.29 -1.72 4.20
N LYS A 70 -30.13 -2.97 4.61
CA LYS A 70 -31.24 -3.79 5.12
C LYS A 70 -31.84 -3.13 6.38
N LYS A 71 -33.14 -3.34 6.61
CA LYS A 71 -33.83 -2.83 7.81
C LYS A 71 -33.10 -3.32 9.06
N GLY A 72 -32.80 -2.39 9.97
CA GLY A 72 -32.06 -2.66 11.22
C GLY A 72 -30.54 -2.63 11.09
N LYS A 73 -29.97 -2.41 9.90
CA LYS A 73 -28.53 -2.20 9.70
C LYS A 73 -28.18 -0.72 9.64
N LYS A 74 -26.97 -0.39 10.10
CA LYS A 74 -26.34 0.94 9.96
C LYS A 74 -25.47 0.97 8.70
N LYS A 75 -25.43 2.10 8.00
CA LYS A 75 -24.62 2.24 6.77
C LYS A 75 -23.15 2.48 7.12
N ALA A 76 -22.27 1.63 6.59
CA ALA A 76 -20.82 1.76 6.75
C ALA A 76 -20.11 1.93 5.41
N VAL A 77 -19.08 2.78 5.40
CA VAL A 77 -18.09 2.85 4.33
C VAL A 77 -16.76 2.38 4.92
N VAL A 78 -16.13 1.42 4.27
CA VAL A 78 -14.78 0.98 4.63
C VAL A 78 -13.78 1.63 3.69
N VAL A 79 -12.71 2.19 4.25
CA VAL A 79 -11.63 2.80 3.49
C VAL A 79 -10.29 2.24 3.96
N ASP A 80 -9.34 2.06 3.04
CA ASP A 80 -7.92 2.03 3.42
C ASP A 80 -7.44 3.43 3.83
N LEU A 81 -6.23 3.51 4.40
CA LEU A 81 -5.56 4.78 4.69
C LEU A 81 -4.50 5.10 3.65
N ASP A 82 -3.39 4.36 3.67
CA ASP A 82 -2.19 4.69 2.90
C ASP A 82 -2.49 4.65 1.39
N GLU A 83 -2.17 5.72 0.68
CA GLU A 83 -2.41 5.93 -0.76
C GLU A 83 -3.89 5.91 -1.18
N THR A 84 -4.81 5.91 -0.20
CA THR A 84 -6.26 5.97 -0.42
C THR A 84 -6.85 7.25 0.18
N MET A 85 -6.73 7.43 1.49
CA MET A 85 -7.22 8.62 2.20
C MET A 85 -6.06 9.56 2.54
N VAL A 86 -4.87 9.01 2.78
CA VAL A 86 -3.68 9.75 3.16
C VAL A 86 -2.52 9.48 2.20
N ASP A 87 -1.71 10.51 1.96
CA ASP A 87 -0.61 10.53 0.99
C ASP A 87 0.73 10.36 1.73
N ASN A 88 1.41 9.25 1.43
CA ASN A 88 2.74 8.92 1.93
C ASN A 88 3.82 9.03 0.84
N SER A 89 3.54 9.66 -0.30
CA SER A 89 4.47 9.78 -1.41
C SER A 89 5.80 10.44 -1.02
N ALA A 90 5.82 11.28 0.03
CA ALA A 90 7.06 11.83 0.59
C ALA A 90 7.99 10.74 1.15
N TYR A 91 7.47 9.66 1.73
CA TYR A 91 8.25 8.49 2.12
C TYR A 91 8.86 7.80 0.89
N ALA A 92 8.10 7.64 -0.19
CA ALA A 92 8.62 7.11 -1.44
C ALA A 92 9.74 8.00 -2.03
N GLY A 93 9.57 9.33 -1.97
CA GLY A 93 10.61 10.29 -2.34
C GLY A 93 11.88 10.13 -1.50
N TRP A 94 11.76 9.92 -0.19
CA TRP A 94 12.89 9.61 0.69
C TRP A 94 13.57 8.30 0.29
N GLN A 95 12.81 7.24 -0.01
CA GLN A 95 13.37 5.97 -0.48
C GLN A 95 14.19 6.15 -1.76
N ILE A 96 13.66 6.91 -2.73
CA ILE A 96 14.34 7.22 -3.99
C ILE A 96 15.65 7.97 -3.75
N GLN A 97 15.63 9.04 -2.96
CA GLN A 97 16.81 9.85 -2.70
C GLN A 97 17.92 9.10 -1.96
N ASN A 98 17.55 8.06 -1.20
CA ASN A 98 18.48 7.30 -0.36
C ASN A 98 18.75 5.87 -0.86
N ASN A 99 18.21 5.50 -2.03
CA ASN A 99 18.28 4.15 -2.59
C ASN A 99 17.85 3.06 -1.58
N LYS A 100 16.79 3.33 -0.81
CA LYS A 100 16.34 2.46 0.28
C LYS A 100 15.15 1.59 -0.13
N PRO A 101 15.22 0.26 0.04
CA PRO A 101 14.02 -0.56 -0.04
C PRO A 101 13.06 -0.22 1.10
N PHE A 102 11.81 -0.69 1.02
CA PHE A 102 10.88 -0.57 2.14
C PHE A 102 11.46 -1.31 3.37
N ASP A 103 11.46 -0.62 4.51
CA ASP A 103 11.80 -1.20 5.80
C ASP A 103 10.75 -0.78 6.84
N GLY A 104 10.34 -1.75 7.67
CA GLY A 104 9.27 -1.54 8.63
C GLY A 104 9.61 -0.57 9.76
N LYS A 105 10.89 -0.40 10.12
CA LYS A 105 11.32 0.57 11.14
C LYS A 105 11.38 1.98 10.55
N ASP A 106 11.88 2.09 9.32
CA ASP A 106 11.88 3.36 8.58
C ASP A 106 10.44 3.85 8.33
N TRP A 107 9.50 2.93 8.04
CA TRP A 107 8.08 3.25 7.95
C TRP A 107 7.48 3.71 9.28
N THR A 108 7.73 3.00 10.38
CA THR A 108 7.26 3.46 11.70
C THR A 108 7.82 4.85 12.04
N ARG A 109 9.09 5.14 11.69
CA ARG A 109 9.68 6.47 11.84
C ARG A 109 8.99 7.53 10.97
N TRP A 110 8.56 7.18 9.76
CA TRP A 110 7.76 8.06 8.90
C TRP A 110 6.40 8.39 9.53
N VAL A 111 5.67 7.37 10.02
CA VAL A 111 4.36 7.57 10.68
C VAL A 111 4.50 8.48 11.91
N GLU A 112 5.53 8.28 12.73
CA GLU A 112 5.77 9.12 13.91
C GLU A 112 6.22 10.55 13.56
N ALA A 113 6.73 10.78 12.34
CA ALA A 113 7.08 12.13 11.89
C ALA A 113 5.86 13.04 11.70
N ARG A 114 4.64 12.49 11.58
CA ARG A 114 3.36 13.23 11.48
C ARG A 114 3.35 14.25 10.33
N GLN A 115 3.90 13.82 9.19
CA GLN A 115 4.03 14.59 7.96
C GLN A 115 3.12 14.07 6.84
N THR A 116 2.26 13.08 7.14
CA THR A 116 1.31 12.54 6.19
C THR A 116 0.38 13.64 5.69
N GLN A 117 0.11 13.67 4.38
CA GLN A 117 -0.87 14.59 3.79
C GLN A 117 -2.20 13.90 3.51
N ALA A 118 -3.23 14.66 3.17
CA ALA A 118 -4.51 14.10 2.74
C ALA A 118 -4.56 13.97 1.22
N ILE A 119 -5.10 12.84 0.75
CA ILE A 119 -5.42 12.68 -0.68
C ILE A 119 -6.55 13.65 -1.05
N ALA A 120 -6.45 14.25 -2.24
CA ALA A 120 -7.44 15.19 -2.74
C ALA A 120 -8.86 14.58 -2.73
N GLY A 121 -9.80 15.27 -2.08
CA GLY A 121 -11.20 14.83 -1.92
C GLY A 121 -11.47 13.87 -0.75
N ALA A 122 -10.45 13.25 -0.15
CA ALA A 122 -10.62 12.24 0.90
C ALA A 122 -11.28 12.81 2.16
N VAL A 123 -10.80 13.95 2.66
CA VAL A 123 -11.32 14.60 3.88
C VAL A 123 -12.78 15.00 3.68
N GLU A 124 -13.12 15.57 2.53
CA GLU A 124 -14.49 15.98 2.21
C GLU A 124 -15.42 14.77 2.15
N PHE A 125 -15.05 13.71 1.41
CA PHE A 125 -15.84 12.49 1.33
C PHE A 125 -16.05 11.84 2.70
N ASN A 126 -14.99 11.72 3.51
CA ASN A 126 -15.08 11.18 4.87
C ASN A 126 -16.10 11.97 5.71
N ASN A 127 -15.94 13.29 5.72
CA ASN A 127 -16.74 14.19 6.53
C ASN A 127 -18.20 14.22 6.04
N TYR A 128 -18.41 14.05 4.73
CA TYR A 128 -19.73 13.91 4.14
C TYR A 128 -20.41 12.62 4.63
N VAL A 129 -19.76 11.46 4.50
CA VAL A 129 -20.32 10.17 4.96
C VAL A 129 -20.71 10.23 6.44
N ASN A 130 -19.83 10.74 7.30
CA ASN A 130 -20.05 10.82 8.75
C ASN A 130 -21.14 11.84 9.15
N SER A 131 -21.50 12.77 8.27
CA SER A 131 -22.60 13.72 8.50
C SER A 131 -23.91 13.34 7.81
N HIS A 132 -23.91 12.33 6.92
CA HIS A 132 -25.07 11.93 6.09
C HIS A 132 -25.57 10.51 6.40
N GLY A 133 -25.61 10.15 7.69
CA GLY A 133 -26.20 8.89 8.14
C GLY A 133 -25.35 7.64 7.87
N GLY A 134 -24.07 7.81 7.55
CA GLY A 134 -23.09 6.75 7.47
C GLY A 134 -22.02 6.85 8.56
N LYS A 135 -21.19 5.81 8.64
CA LYS A 135 -19.93 5.84 9.40
C LYS A 135 -18.79 5.33 8.53
N VAL A 136 -17.69 6.07 8.49
CA VAL A 136 -16.43 5.62 7.90
C VAL A 136 -15.67 4.76 8.90
N PHE A 137 -15.14 3.65 8.41
CA PHE A 137 -14.22 2.77 9.13
C PHE A 137 -12.91 2.67 8.35
N TYR A 138 -11.80 2.94 9.03
CA TYR A 138 -10.46 2.93 8.47
C TYR A 138 -9.84 1.56 8.71
N VAL A 139 -9.76 0.72 7.68
CA VAL A 139 -9.18 -0.62 7.77
C VAL A 139 -7.82 -0.61 7.06
N SER A 140 -6.76 -0.37 7.84
CA SER A 140 -5.41 -0.10 7.34
C SER A 140 -4.40 -1.15 7.80
N ASN A 141 -3.34 -1.33 7.00
CA ASN A 141 -2.22 -2.20 7.35
C ASN A 141 -1.06 -1.49 8.07
N ARG A 142 -1.21 -0.21 8.45
CA ARG A 142 -0.45 0.36 9.58
C ARG A 142 -0.64 -0.52 10.82
N LYS A 143 0.39 -0.63 11.65
CA LYS A 143 0.40 -1.48 12.83
C LYS A 143 -0.41 -0.83 13.96
N ASP A 144 -1.21 -1.66 14.64
CA ASP A 144 -1.92 -1.23 15.84
C ASP A 144 -0.94 -0.79 16.93
N GLU A 145 0.16 -1.52 17.06
CA GLU A 145 1.27 -1.19 17.95
C GLU A 145 2.31 -0.32 17.23
N GLY A 146 2.65 0.82 17.84
CA GLY A 146 3.73 1.71 17.39
C GLY A 146 3.38 2.67 16.25
N GLU A 147 2.27 2.48 15.52
CA GLU A 147 1.87 3.38 14.41
C GLU A 147 0.48 4.03 14.62
N LYS A 148 -0.30 3.59 15.64
CA LYS A 148 -1.65 4.11 15.92
C LYS A 148 -1.68 5.59 16.31
N ALA A 149 -0.81 6.00 17.21
CA ALA A 149 -0.81 7.36 17.75
C ALA A 149 -0.51 8.40 16.66
N GLY A 150 0.60 8.23 15.92
CA GLY A 150 0.92 9.08 14.78
C GLY A 150 -0.19 9.11 13.72
N THR A 151 -0.83 7.97 13.46
CA THR A 151 -1.96 7.89 12.51
C THR A 151 -3.17 8.70 12.95
N LEU A 152 -3.63 8.56 14.20
CA LEU A 152 -4.77 9.33 14.72
C LEU A 152 -4.46 10.83 14.77
N ASP A 153 -3.24 11.20 15.17
CA ASP A 153 -2.81 12.60 15.20
C ASP A 153 -2.85 13.24 13.81
N ASP A 154 -2.31 12.55 12.79
CA ASP A 154 -2.36 13.03 11.40
C ASP A 154 -3.80 13.13 10.89
N LEU A 155 -4.63 12.11 11.10
CA LEU A 155 -6.05 12.15 10.68
C LEU A 155 -6.79 13.32 11.33
N LYS A 156 -6.56 13.57 12.62
CA LYS A 156 -7.16 14.71 13.33
C LYS A 156 -6.64 16.05 12.78
N LYS A 157 -5.32 16.17 12.58
CA LYS A 157 -4.67 17.37 12.04
C LYS A 157 -5.16 17.70 10.63
N LEU A 158 -5.39 16.68 9.80
CA LEU A 158 -5.89 16.80 8.43
C LEU A 158 -7.41 17.04 8.36
N GLY A 159 -8.13 16.95 9.48
CA GLY A 159 -9.55 17.28 9.56
C GLY A 159 -10.51 16.13 9.23
N PHE A 160 -10.07 14.88 9.33
CA PHE A 160 -10.93 13.70 9.22
C PHE A 160 -11.84 13.59 10.45
N LYS A 161 -13.08 14.06 10.34
CA LYS A 161 -14.09 13.97 11.41
C LYS A 161 -14.45 12.51 11.64
N GLY A 162 -14.63 12.12 12.91
CA GLY A 162 -14.97 10.75 13.29
C GLY A 162 -13.81 9.76 13.21
N ALA A 163 -12.58 10.22 12.95
CA ALA A 163 -11.37 9.43 13.15
C ALA A 163 -11.06 9.30 14.65
N ASP A 164 -11.45 8.16 15.20
CA ASP A 164 -11.20 7.75 16.58
C ASP A 164 -10.80 6.27 16.65
N GLU A 165 -10.40 5.80 17.83
CA GLU A 165 -10.01 4.39 18.03
C GLU A 165 -11.11 3.39 17.66
N ALA A 166 -12.40 3.75 17.82
CA ALA A 166 -13.52 2.88 17.51
C ALA A 166 -13.79 2.76 16.00
N SER A 167 -13.31 3.72 15.21
CA SER A 167 -13.37 3.73 13.74
C SER A 167 -12.13 3.13 13.07
N LEU A 168 -11.04 2.91 13.82
CA LEU A 168 -9.72 2.59 13.29
C LEU A 168 -9.35 1.11 13.53
N TYR A 169 -9.27 0.34 12.44
CA TYR A 169 -9.01 -1.11 12.42
C TYR A 169 -7.63 -1.40 11.82
N LEU A 170 -6.60 -1.23 12.64
CA LEU A 170 -5.20 -1.43 12.24
C LEU A 170 -4.79 -2.91 12.22
N LYS A 171 -3.64 -3.19 11.60
CA LYS A 171 -3.06 -4.53 11.54
C LYS A 171 -2.50 -4.94 12.90
N LYS A 172 -2.91 -6.12 13.36
CA LYS A 172 -2.32 -6.80 14.51
C LYS A 172 -1.40 -7.92 14.02
N ASP A 173 -1.97 -9.05 13.63
CA ASP A 173 -1.26 -10.25 13.19
C ASP A 173 -1.27 -10.44 11.66
N LYS A 174 -2.40 -10.13 11.00
CA LYS A 174 -2.64 -10.46 9.59
C LYS A 174 -2.89 -9.24 8.72
N SER A 175 -2.29 -9.26 7.52
CA SER A 175 -2.46 -8.20 6.52
C SER A 175 -3.75 -8.31 5.70
N ASN A 176 -4.40 -9.48 5.65
CA ASN A 176 -5.71 -9.58 5.01
C ASN A 176 -6.78 -8.84 5.83
N LYS A 177 -7.72 -8.20 5.16
CA LYS A 177 -8.64 -7.23 5.77
C LYS A 177 -10.02 -7.80 6.09
N THR A 178 -10.40 -8.95 5.49
CA THR A 178 -11.72 -9.57 5.70
C THR A 178 -12.09 -9.80 7.17
N PRO A 179 -11.21 -10.27 8.08
CA PRO A 179 -11.56 -10.40 9.49
C PRO A 179 -12.03 -9.08 10.13
N ARG A 180 -11.37 -7.97 9.81
CA ARG A 180 -11.73 -6.62 10.29
C ARG A 180 -13.03 -6.12 9.65
N PHE A 181 -13.32 -6.49 8.40
CA PHE A 181 -14.62 -6.22 7.78
C PHE A 181 -15.75 -6.93 8.53
N SER A 182 -15.55 -8.20 8.90
CA SER A 182 -16.52 -8.98 9.66
C SER A 182 -16.76 -8.42 11.07
N GLU A 183 -15.73 -7.89 11.73
CA GLU A 183 -15.87 -7.20 13.02
C GLU A 183 -16.80 -5.97 12.93
N ILE A 184 -16.71 -5.21 11.84
CA ILE A 184 -17.60 -4.06 11.57
C ILE A 184 -19.04 -4.54 11.35
N GLU A 185 -19.24 -5.57 10.52
CA GLU A 185 -20.58 -6.11 10.23
C GLU A 185 -21.26 -6.71 11.47
N ALA A 186 -20.48 -7.33 12.36
CA ALA A 186 -20.94 -7.89 13.64
C ALA A 186 -21.51 -6.81 14.57
N GLN A 187 -21.09 -5.56 14.44
CA GLN A 187 -21.61 -4.41 15.20
C GLN A 187 -22.93 -3.85 14.63
N GLY A 188 -23.56 -4.58 13.71
CA GLY A 188 -24.83 -4.20 13.08
C GLY A 188 -24.69 -3.25 11.89
N TYR A 189 -23.49 -3.11 11.34
CA TYR A 189 -23.28 -2.35 10.10
C TYR A 189 -23.50 -3.24 8.87
N GLU A 190 -23.81 -2.59 7.76
CA GLU A 190 -23.74 -3.13 6.41
C GLU A 190 -22.77 -2.26 5.61
N ILE A 191 -21.69 -2.87 5.11
CA ILE A 191 -20.65 -2.17 4.36
C ILE A 191 -21.17 -1.96 2.93
N VAL A 192 -21.49 -0.72 2.60
CA VAL A 192 -22.06 -0.36 1.29
C VAL A 192 -20.99 -0.02 0.27
N LEU A 193 -19.84 0.49 0.72
CA LEU A 193 -18.71 0.86 -0.12
C LEU A 193 -17.40 0.39 0.52
N PHE A 194 -16.47 0.00 -0.36
CA PHE A 194 -15.06 -0.17 -0.05
C PHE A 194 -14.25 0.79 -0.93
N VAL A 195 -13.30 1.51 -0.33
CA VAL A 195 -12.42 2.46 -1.01
C VAL A 195 -10.97 2.08 -0.73
N GLY A 196 -10.16 1.93 -1.77
CA GLY A 196 -8.78 1.45 -1.64
C GLY A 196 -7.97 1.61 -2.92
N ASP A 197 -6.66 1.60 -2.81
CA ASP A 197 -5.72 1.53 -3.94
C ASP A 197 -5.35 0.08 -4.29
N ASN A 198 -5.69 -0.88 -3.43
CA ASN A 198 -5.38 -2.29 -3.61
C ASN A 198 -6.65 -3.16 -3.68
N LEU A 199 -6.68 -4.13 -4.59
CA LEU A 199 -7.82 -5.06 -4.69
C LEU A 199 -8.09 -5.84 -3.38
N ASN A 200 -7.07 -6.00 -2.54
CA ASN A 200 -7.21 -6.65 -1.23
C ASN A 200 -8.04 -5.82 -0.23
N ASP A 201 -8.29 -4.54 -0.53
CA ASP A 201 -9.17 -3.66 0.25
C ASP A 201 -10.64 -3.97 0.00
N PHE A 202 -10.94 -4.77 -1.02
CA PHE A 202 -12.28 -5.19 -1.40
C PHE A 202 -12.62 -6.62 -0.93
N GLY A 203 -11.69 -7.29 -0.25
CA GLY A 203 -11.83 -8.63 0.29
C GLY A 203 -10.65 -9.56 -0.03
N ASP A 204 -10.71 -10.79 0.46
CA ASP A 204 -9.58 -11.73 0.39
C ASP A 204 -9.45 -12.47 -0.96
N ALA A 205 -10.39 -12.29 -1.90
CA ALA A 205 -10.40 -13.01 -3.18
C ALA A 205 -9.09 -12.83 -3.98
N THR A 206 -8.45 -11.68 -3.85
CA THR A 206 -7.19 -11.33 -4.53
C THR A 206 -5.95 -11.44 -3.65
N TYR A 207 -6.12 -11.85 -2.39
CA TYR A 207 -5.02 -11.93 -1.43
C TYR A 207 -4.05 -13.06 -1.79
N ARG A 208 -2.76 -12.72 -1.89
CA ARG A 208 -1.66 -13.61 -2.31
C ARG A 208 -1.92 -14.31 -3.66
N LYS A 209 -2.47 -13.57 -4.63
CA LYS A 209 -2.75 -14.04 -6.00
C LYS A 209 -1.83 -13.37 -7.01
N SER A 210 -1.57 -14.06 -8.12
CA SER A 210 -0.83 -13.49 -9.25
C SER A 210 -1.59 -12.35 -9.91
N ASN A 211 -0.89 -11.49 -10.66
CA ASN A 211 -1.55 -10.42 -11.42
C ASN A 211 -2.53 -10.94 -12.48
N LYS A 212 -2.34 -12.17 -12.99
CA LYS A 212 -3.30 -12.82 -13.90
C LYS A 212 -4.63 -13.08 -13.19
N GLU A 213 -4.58 -13.66 -12.00
CA GLU A 213 -5.77 -13.95 -11.19
C GLU A 213 -6.43 -12.66 -10.68
N ARG A 214 -5.63 -11.67 -10.27
CA ARG A 214 -6.12 -10.34 -9.87
C ARG A 214 -6.87 -9.63 -11.02
N LYS A 215 -6.35 -9.69 -12.25
CA LYS A 215 -7.05 -9.18 -13.44
C LYS A 215 -8.35 -9.94 -13.71
N ALA A 216 -8.34 -11.27 -13.61
CA ALA A 216 -9.56 -12.07 -13.78
C ALA A 216 -10.64 -11.71 -12.75
N PHE A 217 -10.26 -11.42 -11.49
CA PHE A 217 -11.19 -10.90 -10.49
C PHE A 217 -11.80 -9.56 -10.93
N VAL A 218 -10.99 -8.63 -11.46
CA VAL A 218 -11.48 -7.35 -11.97
C VAL A 218 -12.48 -7.57 -13.11
N ASP A 219 -12.18 -8.44 -14.07
CA ASP A 219 -13.07 -8.71 -15.20
C ASP A 219 -14.43 -9.26 -14.73
N GLN A 220 -14.40 -10.25 -13.83
CA GLN A 220 -15.60 -10.87 -13.24
C GLN A 220 -16.44 -9.88 -12.41
N ASN A 221 -15.80 -8.87 -11.82
CA ASN A 221 -16.44 -7.89 -10.95
C ASN A 221 -16.51 -6.49 -11.57
N SER A 222 -16.31 -6.37 -12.89
CA SER A 222 -16.15 -5.08 -13.59
C SER A 222 -17.27 -4.08 -13.31
N LYS A 223 -18.49 -4.56 -13.06
CA LYS A 223 -19.67 -3.73 -12.75
C LYS A 223 -19.72 -3.19 -11.32
N LEU A 224 -18.87 -3.67 -10.41
CA LEU A 224 -18.78 -3.20 -9.03
C LEU A 224 -17.84 -2.01 -8.87
N PHE A 225 -16.87 -1.83 -9.77
CA PHE A 225 -15.95 -0.70 -9.72
C PHE A 225 -16.67 0.61 -10.05
N GLY A 226 -16.48 1.63 -9.22
CA GLY A 226 -17.25 2.88 -9.25
C GLY A 226 -18.67 2.77 -8.69
N LYS A 227 -19.01 1.66 -8.02
CA LYS A 227 -20.32 1.47 -7.35
C LYS A 227 -20.18 0.95 -5.93
N LYS A 228 -19.52 -0.20 -5.77
CA LYS A 228 -19.22 -0.83 -4.48
C LYS A 228 -17.74 -0.77 -4.16
N PHE A 229 -16.89 -0.88 -5.18
CA PHE A 229 -15.44 -0.79 -5.06
C PHE A 229 -14.97 0.52 -5.70
N ILE A 230 -14.39 1.40 -4.91
CA ILE A 230 -13.85 2.68 -5.37
C ILE A 230 -12.33 2.55 -5.37
N VAL A 231 -11.70 2.82 -6.51
CA VAL A 231 -10.27 2.60 -6.71
C VAL A 231 -9.54 3.93 -6.73
N LEU A 232 -8.46 4.01 -5.95
CA LEU A 232 -7.46 5.08 -6.06
C LEU A 232 -6.21 4.56 -6.79
N PRO A 233 -5.53 5.37 -7.59
CA PRO A 233 -4.33 4.93 -8.30
C PRO A 233 -3.11 4.91 -7.38
N ASN A 234 -2.38 3.79 -7.34
CA ASN A 234 -1.07 3.69 -6.68
C ASN A 234 -0.07 3.00 -7.62
N PRO A 235 0.72 3.77 -8.40
CA PRO A 235 1.74 3.22 -9.29
C PRO A 235 3.06 2.91 -8.58
N ASN A 236 3.19 3.20 -7.29
CA ASN A 236 4.46 3.11 -6.57
C ASN A 236 4.65 1.74 -5.91
N TYR A 237 3.63 1.22 -5.23
CA TYR A 237 3.69 -0.08 -4.56
C TYR A 237 2.30 -0.73 -4.45
N GLY A 238 2.27 -1.96 -3.96
CA GLY A 238 1.03 -2.68 -3.64
C GLY A 238 1.16 -4.18 -3.89
N ASP A 239 0.11 -4.96 -3.62
CA ASP A 239 0.14 -6.41 -3.87
C ASP A 239 0.23 -6.76 -5.37
N TRP A 240 0.03 -5.79 -6.27
CA TRP A 240 0.33 -5.96 -7.69
C TRP A 240 1.83 -6.14 -7.95
N GLU A 241 2.70 -5.61 -7.09
CA GLU A 241 4.15 -5.78 -7.16
C GLU A 241 4.51 -7.24 -6.82
N GLY A 242 4.03 -7.74 -5.67
CA GLY A 242 4.16 -9.16 -5.30
C GLY A 242 3.46 -10.11 -6.28
N GLY A 243 2.42 -9.64 -6.97
CA GLY A 243 1.70 -10.40 -8.00
C GLY A 243 2.47 -10.62 -9.31
N LEU A 244 3.65 -10.00 -9.48
CA LEU A 244 4.52 -10.20 -10.65
C LEU A 244 5.12 -11.62 -10.70
N ALA A 245 5.49 -12.18 -9.55
CA ALA A 245 6.04 -13.53 -9.43
C ALA A 245 5.76 -14.14 -8.05
N LYS A 246 5.58 -15.46 -7.98
CA LYS A 246 5.27 -16.19 -6.72
C LYS A 246 6.31 -15.98 -5.61
N ASP A 247 7.55 -15.76 -6.01
CA ASP A 247 8.73 -15.62 -5.16
C ASP A 247 9.33 -14.20 -5.21
N TYR A 248 8.56 -13.20 -5.66
CA TYR A 248 9.03 -11.82 -5.81
C TYR A 248 9.78 -11.29 -4.57
N TYR A 249 9.21 -11.45 -3.37
CA TYR A 249 9.83 -11.00 -2.11
C TYR A 249 10.79 -12.03 -1.47
N LYS A 250 11.04 -13.18 -2.11
CA LYS A 250 12.01 -14.18 -1.62
C LYS A 250 13.41 -13.97 -2.20
N GLY A 251 13.49 -13.34 -3.37
CA GLY A 251 14.76 -12.99 -4.02
C GLY A 251 15.39 -11.72 -3.47
N ASP A 252 16.62 -11.46 -3.89
CA ASP A 252 17.32 -10.19 -3.63
C ASP A 252 16.81 -9.06 -4.54
N ALA A 253 17.41 -7.88 -4.43
CA ALA A 253 17.02 -6.71 -5.21
C ALA A 253 17.21 -6.93 -6.72
N GLN A 254 18.30 -7.58 -7.14
CA GLN A 254 18.58 -7.92 -8.54
C GLN A 254 17.51 -8.82 -9.15
N SER A 255 17.13 -9.87 -8.42
CA SER A 255 16.07 -10.78 -8.84
C SER A 255 14.76 -10.02 -9.06
N ARG A 256 14.40 -9.11 -8.16
CA ARG A 256 13.22 -8.25 -8.30
C ARG A 256 13.30 -7.30 -9.50
N VAL A 257 14.47 -6.69 -9.75
CA VAL A 257 14.70 -5.86 -10.96
C VAL A 257 14.45 -6.70 -12.21
N LYS A 258 15.02 -7.91 -12.26
CA LYS A 258 14.82 -8.82 -13.39
C LYS A 258 13.35 -9.19 -13.58
N ILE A 259 12.64 -9.55 -12.51
CA ILE A 259 11.21 -9.88 -12.57
C ILE A 259 10.40 -8.69 -13.12
N ARG A 260 10.68 -7.46 -12.68
CA ARG A 260 10.01 -6.25 -13.20
C ARG A 260 10.26 -6.06 -14.69
N LEU A 261 11.51 -6.23 -15.14
CA LEU A 261 11.86 -6.11 -16.56
C LEU A 261 11.22 -7.20 -17.41
N ASP A 262 11.27 -8.45 -16.98
CA ASP A 262 10.69 -9.59 -17.69
C ASP A 262 9.16 -9.52 -17.79
N ALA A 263 8.51 -8.81 -16.87
CA ALA A 263 7.06 -8.61 -16.88
C ALA A 263 6.58 -7.59 -17.93
N ILE A 264 7.48 -6.81 -18.51
CA ILE A 264 7.16 -5.83 -19.56
C ILE A 264 6.85 -6.56 -20.87
N LYS A 265 5.69 -6.25 -21.45
CA LYS A 265 5.37 -6.65 -22.83
C LYS A 265 5.83 -5.54 -23.76
N ALA A 266 6.84 -5.81 -24.57
CA ALA A 266 7.39 -4.86 -25.53
C ALA A 266 6.86 -5.11 -26.94
N TRP A 267 6.65 -4.03 -27.70
CA TRP A 267 6.53 -4.09 -29.15
C TRP A 267 7.87 -4.56 -29.75
N ASP A 268 7.82 -5.37 -30.80
CA ASP A 268 9.01 -5.95 -31.45
C ASP A 268 9.75 -4.95 -32.37
N GLY A 269 9.21 -3.74 -32.52
CA GLY A 269 9.80 -2.68 -33.33
C GLY A 269 9.54 -2.82 -34.82
N LYS A 270 8.60 -3.69 -35.21
CA LYS A 270 8.23 -3.94 -36.61
C LYS A 270 6.75 -3.67 -36.88
#